data_AF-A0A3D2CIS0-F1
#
_entry.id   AF-A0A3D2CIS0-F1
#
_cell.length_a   1.000
_cell.length_b   1.000
_cell.length_c   1.000
_cell.angle_alpha   90.00
_cell.angle_beta   90.00
_cell.angle_gamma   90.00
#
_symmetry.space_group_name_H-M   'P 1'
#
loop_
_entity.id
_entity.type
_entity.pdbx_description
1 polymer ?
#
loop_
_entity_poly.entity_id
_entity_poly.type
_entity_poly.pdbx_seq_one_letter_code
_entity_poly.pdbx_strand_id
1 'polypeptide(L)'
;FVPHIRTLLVDRWRGADLITFGNVAFDWFRLAFPQHKEAIRTFWCRLDRYEATFALDLGNRVLRIRPLPHPSPLNATWYRRLPALLDQRLAEIGVDAAY
;
A
#
# COMPACT_ATOMS: atom_id res chain seq x y z
N PHE A 1 -13.16 -11.72 -2.68
CA PHE A 1 -12.45 -10.55 -2.11
C PHE A 1 -12.29 -9.39 -3.09
N VAL A 2 -11.79 -9.57 -4.31
CA VAL A 2 -11.53 -8.45 -5.26
C VAL A 2 -12.72 -7.49 -5.49
N PRO A 3 -13.97 -7.96 -5.71
CA PRO A 3 -15.11 -7.04 -5.85
C PRO A 3 -15.34 -6.16 -4.61
N HIS A 4 -15.06 -6.69 -3.42
CA HIS A 4 -15.25 -5.98 -2.16
C HIS A 4 -14.17 -4.90 -1.97
N ILE A 5 -12.94 -5.15 -2.40
CA ILE A 5 -11.85 -4.16 -2.36
C ILE A 5 -12.18 -2.98 -3.28
N ARG A 6 -12.70 -3.25 -4.48
CA ARG A 6 -13.09 -2.18 -5.40
C ARG A 6 -14.21 -1.33 -4.81
N THR A 7 -15.30 -1.94 -4.32
CA THR A 7 -16.40 -1.21 -3.67
C THR A 7 -15.93 -0.43 -2.43
N LEU A 8 -15.08 -1.04 -1.60
CA LEU A 8 -14.51 -0.35 -0.44
C LEU A 8 -13.75 0.91 -0.88
N LEU A 9 -12.84 0.79 -1.84
CA LEU A 9 -11.94 1.89 -2.22
C LEU A 9 -12.62 2.97 -3.06
N VAL A 10 -13.58 2.60 -3.91
CA VAL A 10 -14.26 3.55 -4.80
C VAL A 10 -15.44 4.19 -4.08
N ASP A 11 -16.26 3.41 -3.37
CA ASP A 11 -17.58 3.86 -2.91
C ASP A 11 -17.62 4.24 -1.43
N ARG A 12 -16.72 3.69 -0.60
CA ARG A 12 -16.84 3.78 0.87
C ARG A 12 -15.66 4.47 1.54
N TRP A 13 -14.46 4.26 1.03
CA TRP A 13 -13.24 4.80 1.60
C TRP A 13 -13.14 6.30 1.30
N ARG A 14 -12.92 7.12 2.33
CA ARG A 14 -12.75 8.58 2.15
C ARG A 14 -11.31 9.06 2.32
N GLY A 15 -10.43 8.21 2.86
CA GLY A 15 -9.00 8.53 2.98
C GLY A 15 -8.32 8.66 1.62
N ALA A 16 -7.24 9.44 1.58
CA ALA A 16 -6.37 9.60 0.41
C ALA A 16 -5.13 8.71 0.46
N ASP A 17 -4.81 8.16 1.64
CA ASP A 17 -3.61 7.36 1.89
C ASP A 17 -4.01 5.97 2.40
N LEU A 18 -3.28 4.95 1.95
CA LEU A 18 -3.50 3.57 2.32
C LEU A 18 -2.15 2.87 2.49
N ILE A 19 -1.94 2.26 3.66
CA ILE A 19 -0.76 1.45 3.95
C ILE A 19 -1.14 -0.03 3.78
N THR A 20 -0.41 -0.76 2.94
CA THR A 20 -0.65 -2.20 2.74
C THR A 20 0.44 -3.02 3.40
N PHE A 21 0.07 -4.13 4.05
CA PHE A 21 1.03 -5.04 4.65
C PHE A 21 1.18 -6.31 3.82
N GLY A 22 2.37 -6.48 3.22
CA GLY A 22 2.74 -7.66 2.45
C GLY A 22 2.29 -7.68 1.00
N ASN A 23 2.90 -8.60 0.26
CA ASN A 23 2.82 -8.65 -1.21
C ASN A 23 1.41 -8.96 -1.71
N VAL A 24 0.70 -9.87 -1.04
CA VAL A 24 -0.64 -10.29 -1.45
C VAL A 24 -1.64 -9.14 -1.33
N ALA A 25 -1.55 -8.37 -0.24
CA ALA A 25 -2.41 -7.21 -0.03
C ALA A 25 -2.18 -6.14 -1.12
N PHE A 26 -0.93 -5.90 -1.51
CA PHE A 26 -0.62 -4.99 -2.61
C PHE A 26 -1.02 -5.54 -3.99
N ASP A 27 -0.93 -6.86 -4.22
CA ASP A 27 -1.31 -7.45 -5.51
C ASP A 27 -2.83 -7.39 -5.78
N TRP A 28 -3.66 -7.24 -4.74
CA TRP A 28 -5.11 -7.07 -4.93
C TRP A 28 -5.46 -5.85 -5.77
N PHE A 29 -4.64 -4.78 -5.75
CA PHE A 29 -4.86 -3.61 -6.61
C PHE A 29 -4.69 -3.95 -8.08
N ARG A 30 -3.78 -4.85 -8.43
CA ARG A 30 -3.60 -5.34 -9.81
C ARG A 30 -4.85 -6.07 -10.31
N LEU A 31 -5.50 -6.81 -9.41
CA LEU A 31 -6.72 -7.57 -9.72
C LEU A 31 -7.96 -6.66 -9.74
N ALA A 32 -8.07 -5.71 -8.82
CA ALA A 32 -9.20 -4.81 -8.70
C ALA A 32 -9.22 -3.71 -9.78
N PHE A 33 -8.05 -3.31 -10.26
CA PHE A 33 -7.84 -2.24 -11.23
C PHE A 33 -6.96 -2.72 -12.39
N PRO A 34 -7.48 -3.59 -13.27
CA PRO A 34 -6.71 -4.20 -14.36
C PRO A 34 -6.10 -3.18 -15.33
N GLN A 35 -6.71 -1.99 -15.46
CA GLN A 35 -6.17 -0.90 -16.28
C GLN A 35 -4.81 -0.37 -15.78
N HIS A 36 -4.49 -0.58 -14.49
CA HIS A 36 -3.23 -0.15 -13.87
C HIS A 36 -2.22 -1.31 -13.72
N LYS A 37 -2.50 -2.47 -14.30
CA LYS A 37 -1.71 -3.70 -14.09
C LYS A 37 -0.21 -3.52 -14.35
N GLU A 38 0.16 -2.89 -15.46
CA GLU A 38 1.57 -2.72 -15.84
C GLU A 38 2.28 -1.69 -14.96
N ALA A 39 1.59 -0.62 -14.55
CA ALA A 39 2.12 0.35 -13.61
C ALA A 39 2.38 -0.29 -12.23
N ILE A 40 1.46 -1.12 -11.76
CA ILE A 40 1.59 -1.85 -10.49
C ILE A 40 2.76 -2.84 -10.56
N ARG A 41 2.91 -3.58 -11.66
CA ARG A 41 4.04 -4.49 -11.87
C ARG A 41 5.38 -3.75 -11.88
N THR A 42 5.45 -2.65 -12.63
CA THR A 42 6.65 -1.82 -12.73
C THR A 42 7.04 -1.25 -11.37
N PHE A 43 6.05 -0.73 -10.62
CA PHE A 43 6.27 -0.24 -9.27
C PHE A 43 6.78 -1.35 -8.34
N TRP A 44 6.23 -2.56 -8.43
CA TRP A 44 6.64 -3.66 -7.57
C TRP A 44 8.08 -4.13 -7.81
N CYS A 45 8.63 -3.91 -9.00
CA CYS A 45 10.02 -4.24 -9.33
C CYS A 45 11.05 -3.27 -8.72
N ARG A 46 10.61 -2.15 -8.14
CA ARG A 46 11.51 -1.16 -7.52
C ARG A 46 12.27 -1.73 -6.34
N LEU A 47 13.52 -1.28 -6.18
CA LEU A 47 14.34 -1.63 -5.02
C LEU A 47 13.84 -0.95 -3.74
N ASP A 48 13.40 0.31 -3.87
CA ASP A 48 12.86 1.17 -2.81
C ASP A 48 11.33 1.05 -2.67
N ARG A 49 10.74 -0.09 -3.06
CA ARG A 49 9.28 -0.21 -3.14
C ARG A 49 8.58 0.07 -1.81
N TYR A 50 9.22 -0.24 -0.68
CA TYR A 50 8.67 -0.06 0.67
C TYR A 50 8.86 1.34 1.24
N GLU A 51 9.60 2.18 0.52
CA GLU A 51 9.88 3.60 0.77
C GLU A 51 9.21 4.51 -0.28
N ALA A 52 8.83 3.95 -1.44
CA ALA A 52 8.09 4.63 -2.49
C ALA A 52 6.56 4.64 -2.23
N THR A 53 5.87 5.59 -2.84
CA THR A 53 4.39 5.67 -2.84
C THR A 53 3.87 5.41 -4.25
N PHE A 54 2.90 4.51 -4.38
CA PHE A 54 2.20 4.26 -5.64
C PHE A 54 0.93 5.12 -5.70
N ALA A 55 0.82 5.95 -6.74
CA ALA A 55 -0.39 6.73 -7.00
C ALA A 55 -1.36 5.92 -7.88
N LEU A 56 -2.47 5.48 -7.30
CA LEU A 56 -3.53 4.78 -8.02
C LEU A 56 -4.64 5.75 -8.41
N ASP A 57 -4.85 5.94 -9.70
CA ASP A 57 -5.96 6.75 -10.22
C ASP A 57 -7.27 5.94 -10.23
N LEU A 58 -8.27 6.40 -9.48
CA LEU A 58 -9.61 5.81 -9.44
C LEU A 58 -10.59 6.49 -10.42
N GLY A 59 -10.13 7.47 -11.19
CA GLY A 59 -10.89 8.25 -12.17
C GLY A 59 -11.46 9.55 -11.60
N ASN A 60 -11.99 9.52 -10.38
CA ASN A 60 -12.50 10.70 -9.67
C ASN A 60 -11.53 11.25 -8.60
N ARG A 61 -10.52 10.47 -8.22
CA ARG A 61 -9.50 10.82 -7.23
C ARG A 61 -8.29 9.90 -7.35
N VAL A 62 -7.18 10.32 -6.75
CA VAL A 62 -5.97 9.51 -6.61
C VAL A 62 -5.88 8.96 -5.19
N LEU A 63 -5.65 7.65 -5.07
CA LEU A 63 -5.32 6.96 -3.83
C LEU A 63 -3.81 6.73 -3.74
N ARG A 64 -3.18 7.17 -2.66
CA ARG A 64 -1.74 6.97 -2.39
C ARG A 64 -1.54 5.68 -1.61
N ILE A 65 -0.89 4.71 -2.24
CA ILE A 65 -0.64 3.39 -1.65
C ILE A 65 0.82 3.30 -1.23
N ARG A 66 1.04 3.06 0.06
CA ARG A 66 2.36 2.97 0.70
C ARG A 66 2.57 1.53 1.16
N PRO A 67 3.22 0.67 0.36
CA PRO A 67 3.39 -0.71 0.77
C PRO A 67 4.43 -0.83 1.88
N LEU A 68 4.18 -1.78 2.77
CA LEU A 68 5.09 -2.23 3.79
C LEU A 68 5.25 -3.75 3.67
N PRO A 69 6.39 -4.30 4.13
CA PRO A 69 6.55 -5.74 4.18
C PRO A 69 5.55 -6.38 5.15
N HIS A 70 5.34 -7.69 5.01
CA HIS A 70 4.39 -8.41 5.85
C HIS A 70 4.89 -8.47 7.31
N PRO A 71 4.02 -8.24 8.33
CA PRO A 71 4.40 -8.23 9.75
C PRO A 71 4.66 -9.61 10.36
N SER A 72 4.57 -10.68 9.59
CA SER A 72 4.78 -12.03 10.13
C SER A 72 6.24 -12.25 10.56
N PRO A 73 6.47 -12.83 11.75
CA PRO A 73 7.82 -13.13 12.26
C PRO A 73 8.57 -14.16 11.41
N LEU A 74 7.87 -14.90 10.54
CA LEU A 74 8.50 -15.85 9.60
C LEU A 74 9.39 -15.16 8.55
N ASN A 75 9.28 -13.84 8.39
CA ASN A 75 10.17 -13.05 7.55
C ASN A 75 11.12 -12.20 8.40
N ALA A 76 12.10 -12.86 9.03
CA ALA A 76 13.02 -12.24 9.99
C ALA A 76 13.75 -10.99 9.45
N THR A 77 14.05 -10.96 8.15
CA THR A 77 14.68 -9.82 7.47
C THR A 77 13.85 -8.55 7.59
N TRP A 78 12.55 -8.66 7.34
CA TRP A 78 11.65 -7.49 7.32
C TRP A 78 11.01 -7.24 8.67
N TYR A 79 10.78 -8.27 9.48
CA TYR A 79 10.19 -8.12 10.80
C TYR A 79 10.96 -7.11 11.67
N ARG A 80 12.30 -7.14 11.63
CA ARG A 80 13.14 -6.18 12.37
C ARG A 80 13.12 -4.76 11.82
N ARG A 81 12.85 -4.59 10.52
CA ARG A 81 12.87 -3.28 9.83
C ARG A 81 11.49 -2.63 9.77
N LEU A 82 10.43 -3.42 9.94
CA LEU A 82 9.05 -2.97 9.78
C LEU A 82 8.68 -1.81 10.72
N PRO A 83 9.03 -1.80 12.03
CA PRO A 83 8.65 -0.70 12.91
C PRO A 83 9.15 0.65 12.39
N ALA A 84 10.44 0.75 12.05
CA ALA A 84 11.02 1.98 11.52
C ALA A 84 10.39 2.42 10.18
N LEU A 85 10.09 1.46 9.29
CA LEU A 85 9.38 1.76 8.04
C LEU A 85 7.96 2.26 8.31
N LEU A 86 7.24 1.66 9.25
CA LEU A 86 5.90 2.08 9.61
C LEU A 86 5.88 3.49 10.22
N ASP A 87 6.79 3.78 11.15
CA ASP A 87 6.92 5.11 11.75
C ASP A 87 7.19 6.17 10.69
N GLN A 88 8.10 5.88 9.75
CA GLN A 88 8.35 6.74 8.60
C GLN A 88 7.07 6.98 7.79
N ARG A 89 6.28 5.93 7.50
CA ARG A 89 5.04 6.07 6.72
C ARG A 89 3.96 6.86 7.43
N LEU A 90 3.83 6.69 8.75
CA LEU A 90 2.87 7.43 9.56
C LEU A 90 3.26 8.92 9.61
N ALA A 91 4.55 9.22 9.81
CA ALA A 91 5.06 10.59 9.76
C ALA A 91 4.83 11.26 8.39
N GLU A 92 5.05 10.55 7.28
CA GLU A 92 4.81 11.05 5.92
C GLU A 92 3.35 11.47 5.66
N ILE A 93 2.39 10.96 6.44
CA ILE A 93 0.96 11.28 6.33
C ILE A 93 0.45 12.12 7.51
N GLY A 94 1.36 12.64 8.36
CA GLY A 94 1.01 13.49 9.50
C GLY A 94 0.26 12.76 10.61
N VAL A 95 0.42 11.43 10.71
CA VAL A 95 -0.08 10.66 11.85
C VAL A 95 1.08 10.54 12.84
N ASP A 96 1.04 11.34 13.91
CA ASP A 96 2.02 11.23 14.98
C ASP A 96 1.84 9.90 15.72
N ALA A 97 2.95 9.18 15.91
CA ALA A 97 3.04 7.98 16.75
C ALA A 97 3.03 8.30 18.26
N ALA A 98 2.53 9.48 18.64
CA ALA A 98 2.43 9.91 20.04
C ALA A 98 1.23 9.22 20.71
N TYR A 99 1.51 8.11 21.39
CA TYR A 99 0.72 7.63 22.53
C TYR A 99 1.48 7.92 23.81
#